data_AF-A0A938EBH0-F1
#
_entry.id   AF-A0A938EBH0-F1
#
_cell.length_a   1.000
_cell.length_b   1.000
_cell.length_c   1.000
_cell.angle_alpha   90.00
_cell.angle_beta   90.00
_cell.angle_gamma   90.00
#
_symmetry.space_group_name_H-M   'P 1'
#
loop_
_entity.id
_entity.type
_entity.pdbx_description
1 polymer ?
#
loop_
_entity_poly.entity_id
_entity_poly.type
_entity_poly.pdbx_seq_one_letter_code
_entity_poly.pdbx_strand_id
1 'polypeptide(L)' 'QALDQMKLELPIVVRLDGTNAEEGRRILAEAAPPNLHVSPTMLDAAGKAVELAR' A
#
# COMPACT_ATOMS: atom_id res chain seq x y z
N GLN A 1 -9.94 -9.68 0.07
CA GLN A 1 -10.47 -10.54 1.15
C GLN A 1 -9.91 -10.18 2.53
N ALA A 2 -8.59 -10.10 2.76
CA ALA A 2 -8.09 -9.72 4.11
C ALA A 2 -8.35 -8.26 4.50
N LEU A 3 -8.16 -7.31 3.58
CA LEU A 3 -8.42 -5.89 3.83
C LEU A 3 -9.91 -5.59 4.02
N ASP A 4 -10.79 -6.27 3.27
CA ASP A 4 -12.25 -6.05 3.34
C ASP A 4 -12.86 -6.50 4.67
N GLN A 5 -12.21 -7.46 5.36
CA GLN A 5 -12.67 -7.95 6.66
C GLN A 5 -12.23 -7.06 7.83
N MET A 6 -11.34 -6.09 7.58
CA MET A 6 -10.91 -5.11 8.57
C MET A 6 -11.44 -3.74 8.16
N LYS A 7 -12.27 -3.11 9.00
CA LYS A 7 -12.65 -1.70 8.81
C LYS A 7 -11.45 -0.80 9.10
N LEU A 8 -10.59 -0.65 8.11
CA LEU A 8 -9.42 0.22 8.15
C LEU A 8 -9.82 1.55 7.54
N GLU A 9 -10.13 2.53 8.39
CA GLU A 9 -10.47 3.89 7.97
C GLU A 9 -9.22 4.75 7.75
N LEU A 10 -8.08 4.36 8.33
CA LEU A 10 -6.82 5.05 8.19
C LEU A 10 -6.15 4.75 6.84
N PRO A 11 -5.37 5.71 6.29
CA PRO A 11 -4.54 5.45 5.11
C PRO A 11 -3.48 4.38 5.38
N ILE A 12 -3.28 3.48 4.43
CA ILE A 12 -2.31 2.38 4.49
C ILE A 12 -1.28 2.60 3.39
N VAL A 13 0.00 2.57 3.75
CA VAL A 13 1.10 2.61 2.79
C VAL A 13 1.86 1.28 2.83
N VAL A 14 1.90 0.59 1.70
CA VAL A 14 2.55 -0.72 1.55
C VAL A 14 3.76 -0.60 0.65
N ARG A 15 4.94 -0.94 1.17
CA ARG A 15 6.14 -1.16 0.37
C ARG A 15 6.34 -2.66 0.15
N LEU A 16 6.30 -3.09 -1.11
CA LEU A 16 6.71 -4.45 -1.50
C LEU A 16 8.00 -4.39 -2.32
N ASP A 17 9.01 -5.13 -1.88
CA ASP A 17 10.32 -5.24 -2.50
C ASP A 17 10.85 -6.68 -2.35
N GLY A 18 11.73 -7.13 -3.25
CA GLY A 18 12.22 -8.52 -3.30
C GLY A 18 11.55 -9.40 -4.37
N THR A 19 11.52 -10.71 -4.15
CA THR A 19 11.01 -11.69 -5.13
C THR A 19 9.53 -11.46 -5.44
N ASN A 20 9.18 -11.40 -6.73
CA ASN A 20 7.83 -11.16 -7.23
C ASN A 20 7.20 -9.83 -6.77
N ALA A 21 8.02 -8.85 -6.34
CA ALA A 21 7.50 -7.57 -5.86
C ALA A 21 6.71 -6.82 -6.94
N GLU A 22 7.10 -6.90 -8.21
CA GLU A 22 6.33 -6.29 -9.30
C GLU A 22 4.92 -6.88 -9.41
N GLU A 23 4.83 -8.20 -9.43
CA GLU A 23 3.56 -8.91 -9.50
C GLU A 23 2.70 -8.66 -8.26
N GLY A 24 3.30 -8.72 -7.06
CA GLY A 24 2.62 -8.37 -5.82
C GLY A 24 2.08 -6.93 -5.82
N ARG A 25 2.82 -5.97 -6.38
CA ARG A 25 2.35 -4.58 -6.51
C ARG A 25 1.19 -4.46 -7.50
N ARG A 26 1.19 -5.21 -8.61
CA ARG A 26 0.06 -5.24 -9.56
C ARG A 26 -1.20 -5.80 -8.92
N ILE A 27 -1.09 -6.96 -8.26
CA ILE A 27 -2.20 -7.59 -7.53
C ILE A 27 -2.77 -6.63 -6.49
N LEU A 28 -1.89 -5.97 -5.71
CA LEU A 28 -2.34 -4.98 -4.75
C LEU A 28 -3.01 -3.78 -5.41
N ALA A 29 -2.49 -3.24 -6.51
CA ALA A 29 -3.09 -2.10 -7.20
C ALA A 29 -4.48 -2.41 -7.78
N GLU A 30 -4.70 -3.63 -8.27
CA GLU A 30 -5.99 -4.07 -8.82
C GLU A 30 -7.04 -4.35 -7.73
N ALA A 31 -6.60 -4.86 -6.57
CA ALA A 31 -7.47 -5.23 -5.45
C ALA A 31 -7.50 -4.19 -4.32
N ALA A 32 -6.78 -3.07 -4.46
CA ALA A 32 -6.61 -2.08 -3.41
C ALA A 32 -7.92 -1.33 -3.13
N PRO A 33 -8.34 -1.22 -1.86
CA PRO A 33 -9.30 -0.20 -1.47
C PRO A 33 -8.70 1.21 -1.65
N PRO A 34 -9.51 2.28 -1.77
CA PRO A 34 -9.04 3.63 -2.08
C PRO A 34 -8.02 4.22 -1.10
N ASN A 35 -7.99 3.74 0.14
CA ASN A 35 -7.06 4.18 1.19
C ASN A 35 -5.76 3.38 1.23
N LEU A 36 -5.53 2.45 0.29
CA LEU A 36 -4.29 1.69 0.18
C LEU A 36 -3.39 2.25 -0.92
N HIS A 37 -2.18 2.61 -0.54
CA HIS A 37 -1.16 3.18 -1.41
C HIS A 37 0.04 2.24 -1.48
N VAL A 38 0.46 1.88 -2.68
CA VAL A 38 1.58 0.96 -2.90
C VAL A 38 2.78 1.73 -3.42
N SER A 39 3.94 1.54 -2.78
CA SER A 39 5.20 2.19 -3.16
C SER A 39 6.31 1.18 -3.48
N PRO A 40 7.13 1.42 -4.52
CA PRO A 40 8.24 0.53 -4.88
C PRO A 40 9.49 0.75 -4.01
N THR A 41 9.63 1.90 -3.33
CA THR A 41 10.84 2.23 -2.54
C THR A 41 10.50 2.67 -1.11
N MET A 42 11.49 2.56 -0.21
CA MET A 42 11.33 2.96 1.19
C MET A 42 11.05 4.46 1.35
N LEU A 43 11.80 5.29 0.62
CA LEU A 43 11.71 6.74 0.74
C LEU A 43 10.35 7.24 0.24
N ASP A 44 9.86 6.67 -0.86
CA ASP A 44 8.54 6.99 -1.39
C ASP A 44 7.43 6.60 -0.40
N ALA A 45 7.50 5.38 0.15
CA ALA A 45 6.53 4.92 1.15
C ALA A 45 6.52 5.80 2.41
N ALA A 46 7.70 6.15 2.92
CA ALA A 46 7.82 7.01 4.10
C ALA A 46 7.28 8.43 3.83
N GLY A 47 7.62 9.02 2.68
CA GLY A 47 7.09 10.32 2.28
C GLY A 47 5.57 10.32 2.18
N LYS A 48 5.00 9.29 1.56
CA LYS A 48 3.56 9.14 1.42
C LYS A 48 2.85 8.96 2.77
N ALA A 49 3.43 8.18 3.67
CA ALA A 49 2.88 7.99 5.01
C ALA A 49 2.81 9.32 5.79
N VAL A 50 3.85 10.16 5.69
CA VAL A 50 3.86 11.49 6.32
C VAL A 50 2.84 12.44 5.67
N GLU A 51 2.72 12.41 4.34
CA GLU A 51 1.74 13.22 3.61
C GLU A 51 0.30 12.91 4.04
N LEU A 52 -0.02 11.62 4.18
CA LEU A 52 -1.35 11.12 4.51
C LEU A 52 -1.72 11.25 5.99
N ALA A 53 -0.74 11.44 6.86
CA ALA A 53 -0.94 11.59 8.31
C ALA A 53 -1.14 13.05 8.76
N ARG A 54 -1.07 14.02 7.84
CA ARG A 54 -1.37 15.44 8.10
C ARG A 54 -2.88 15.67 8.13
#